data_AF-A0A7K2M262-F1
#
_entry.id   AF-A0A7K2M262-F1
#
_cell.length_a   1.000
_cell.length_b   1.000
_cell.length_c   1.000
_cell.angle_alpha   90.00
_cell.angle_beta   90.00
_cell.angle_gamma   90.00
#
_symmetry.space_group_name_H-M   'P 1'
#
loop_
_entity.id
_entity.type
_entity.pdbx_description
1 polymer ?
#
loop_
_entity_poly.entity_id
_entity_poly.type
_entity_poly.pdbx_seq_one_letter_code
_entity_poly.pdbx_strand_id
1 'polypeptide(L)'
;MKNPGPSPFPEPSGPFGSTDQELSEELRKWTGATPALNPVGELLDRHWEAAFAYARLCTAGPHPAGMLTTQAFTRLFGQSLRRTGPTAAWRPRLLVTVRR
;
A
#
# COMPACT_ATOMS: atom_id res chain seq x y z
N MET A 1 13.32 11.30 42.63
CA MET A 1 13.05 11.19 41.18
C MET A 1 13.10 9.72 40.79
N LYS A 2 11.98 9.13 40.38
CA LYS A 2 11.87 7.72 39.98
C LYS A 2 12.02 7.65 38.46
N ASN A 3 13.12 7.09 37.97
CA ASN A 3 13.29 6.83 36.54
C ASN A 3 12.20 5.84 36.08
N PRO A 4 11.48 6.08 34.96
CA PRO A 4 10.62 5.06 34.39
C PRO A 4 11.50 3.89 33.95
N GLY A 5 11.15 2.68 34.40
CA GLY A 5 11.82 1.46 33.99
C GLY A 5 11.71 1.25 32.48
N PRO A 6 12.65 0.52 31.86
CA PRO A 6 12.63 0.26 30.42
C PRO A 6 11.30 -0.40 30.04
N SER A 7 10.65 0.13 29.00
CA SER A 7 9.44 -0.46 28.42
C SER A 7 9.64 -1.95 28.13
N PRO A 8 8.66 -2.82 28.44
CA PRO A 8 8.76 -4.26 28.21
C PRO A 8 8.55 -4.64 26.73
N PHE A 9 8.25 -3.66 25.89
CA PHE A 9 8.12 -3.87 24.46
C PHE A 9 9.48 -3.72 23.81
N PRO A 10 9.99 -4.75 23.12
CA PRO A 10 11.12 -4.54 22.24
C PRO A 10 10.71 -3.47 21.23
N GLU A 11 11.44 -2.36 21.18
CA GLU A 11 11.42 -1.51 20.01
C GLU A 11 11.71 -2.42 18.81
N PRO A 12 10.87 -2.47 17.77
CA PRO A 12 11.10 -3.35 16.64
C PRO A 12 12.35 -2.89 15.89
N SER A 13 13.51 -3.33 16.36
CA SER A 13 14.76 -3.34 15.62
C SER A 13 14.74 -4.64 14.82
N GLY A 14 14.15 -4.62 13.63
CA GLY A 14 14.02 -5.82 12.80
C GLY A 14 14.22 -5.54 11.30
N PRO A 15 14.70 -6.52 10.53
CA PRO A 15 15.04 -6.42 9.10
C PRO A 15 13.79 -6.46 8.21
N PHE A 16 12.68 -5.87 8.68
CA PHE A 16 11.44 -5.82 7.92
C PHE A 16 11.63 -4.76 6.83
N GLY A 17 11.51 -5.15 5.56
CA GLY A 17 11.50 -4.18 4.46
C GLY A 17 10.48 -3.07 4.69
N SER A 18 10.66 -1.93 4.02
CA SER A 18 9.87 -0.70 4.25
C SER A 18 8.39 -0.98 4.46
N THR A 19 7.80 -0.44 5.52
CA THR A 19 6.38 -0.59 5.82
C THR A 19 5.50 0.06 4.74
N ASP A 20 4.24 -0.37 4.63
CA ASP A 20 3.27 0.28 3.74
C ASP A 20 3.16 1.80 4.00
N GLN A 21 3.32 2.23 5.25
CA GLN A 21 3.31 3.65 5.60
C GLN A 21 4.53 4.37 5.04
N GLU A 22 5.73 3.84 5.25
CA GLU A 22 6.96 4.42 4.71
C GLU A 22 6.92 4.46 3.18
N LEU A 23 6.46 3.38 2.54
CA LEU A 23 6.28 3.33 1.08
C LEU A 23 5.28 4.37 0.59
N SER A 24 4.20 4.63 1.35
CA SER A 24 3.22 5.68 1.03
C SER A 24 3.80 7.08 1.14
N GLU A 25 4.62 7.30 2.17
CA GLU A 25 5.29 8.57 2.39
C GLU A 25 6.30 8.86 1.28
N GLU A 26 7.07 7.85 0.88
CA GLU A 26 8.00 7.94 -0.25
C GLU A 26 7.26 8.15 -1.57
N LEU A 27 6.15 7.43 -1.80
CA LEU A 27 5.30 7.65 -2.97
C LEU A 27 4.78 9.10 -3.02
N ARG A 28 4.41 9.68 -1.88
CA ARG A 28 3.91 11.06 -1.81
C ARG A 28 4.99 12.11 -2.07
N LYS A 29 6.24 11.80 -1.75
CA LYS A 29 7.42 12.65 -2.02
C LYS A 29 7.93 12.45 -3.44
N TRP A 30 7.43 11.45 -4.17
CA TRP A 30 7.95 11.07 -5.47
C TRP A 30 7.81 12.20 -6.49
N THR A 31 8.94 12.66 -7.01
CA THR A 31 9.05 13.71 -8.04
C THR A 31 9.36 13.15 -9.43
N GLY A 32 9.39 11.81 -9.58
CA GLY A 32 9.60 11.13 -10.87
C GLY A 32 11.05 10.72 -11.18
N ALA A 33 12.04 11.07 -10.35
CA ALA A 33 13.46 11.00 -10.72
C ALA A 33 14.36 10.04 -9.90
N THR A 34 13.87 9.37 -8.85
CA THR A 34 14.73 8.66 -7.89
C THR A 34 14.61 7.13 -7.99
N PRO A 35 15.72 6.37 -8.11
CA PRO A 35 15.72 4.94 -7.86
C PRO A 35 16.68 4.51 -6.74
N ALA A 36 16.12 3.81 -5.76
CA ALA A 36 16.80 2.78 -4.95
C ALA A 36 15.75 1.78 -4.41
N LEU A 37 14.56 2.28 -4.07
CA LEU A 37 13.34 1.52 -3.82
C LEU A 37 12.22 2.19 -4.59
N ASN A 38 11.58 1.50 -5.54
CA ASN A 38 10.40 2.03 -6.23
C ASN A 38 9.16 1.74 -5.36
N PRO A 39 8.61 2.72 -4.62
CA PRO A 39 7.51 2.47 -3.70
C PRO A 39 6.25 1.92 -4.40
N VAL A 40 6.06 2.25 -5.69
CA VAL A 40 4.95 1.73 -6.49
C VAL A 40 5.11 0.23 -6.72
N GLY A 41 6.33 -0.23 -7.05
CA GLY A 41 6.62 -1.64 -7.31
C GLY A 41 6.39 -2.51 -6.08
N GLU A 42 6.89 -2.06 -4.92
CA GLU A 42 6.74 -2.78 -3.65
C GLU A 42 5.27 -2.84 -3.20
N LEU A 43 4.52 -1.74 -3.35
CA LEU A 43 3.08 -1.71 -3.04
C LEU A 43 2.26 -2.58 -4.00
N LEU A 44 2.66 -2.68 -5.27
CA LEU A 44 2.03 -3.59 -6.22
C LEU A 44 2.30 -5.04 -5.81
N ASP A 45 3.55 -5.42 -5.62
CA ASP A 45 3.96 -6.80 -5.30
C ASP A 45 3.21 -7.35 -4.08
N ARG A 46 3.16 -6.58 -3.00
CA ARG A 46 2.52 -6.99 -1.74
C ARG A 46 1.01 -7.12 -1.80
N HIS A 47 0.34 -6.28 -2.59
CA HIS A 47 -1.12 -6.13 -2.53
C HIS A 47 -1.85 -6.63 -3.77
N TRP A 48 -1.13 -6.91 -4.86
CA TRP A 48 -1.72 -7.33 -6.13
C TRP A 48 -2.58 -8.59 -5.99
N GLU A 49 -2.02 -9.66 -5.42
CA GLU A 49 -2.71 -10.94 -5.31
C GLU A 49 -4.04 -10.80 -4.55
N ALA A 50 -4.03 -10.09 -3.43
CA ALA A 50 -5.21 -9.88 -2.61
C ALA A 50 -6.30 -9.07 -3.32
N ALA A 51 -5.89 -7.98 -3.98
CA ALA A 51 -6.82 -7.13 -4.73
C ALA A 51 -7.40 -7.86 -5.94
N PHE A 52 -6.57 -8.64 -6.65
CA PHE A 52 -6.99 -9.46 -7.79
C PHE A 52 -7.92 -10.60 -7.36
N ALA A 53 -7.60 -11.30 -6.27
CA ALA A 53 -8.46 -12.35 -5.72
C ALA A 53 -9.86 -11.79 -5.36
N TYR A 54 -9.91 -10.60 -4.75
CA TYR A 54 -11.19 -9.96 -4.45
C TYR A 54 -11.92 -9.48 -5.71
N ALA A 55 -11.21 -8.93 -6.70
CA ALA A 55 -11.80 -8.53 -7.97
C ALA A 55 -12.40 -9.72 -8.73
N ARG A 56 -11.79 -10.91 -8.65
CA ARG A 56 -12.36 -12.15 -9.21
C ARG A 56 -13.69 -12.54 -8.56
N LEU A 57 -13.89 -12.24 -7.27
CA LEU A 57 -15.18 -12.45 -6.60
C LEU A 57 -16.24 -11.41 -7.03
N CYS A 58 -15.80 -10.24 -7.51
CA CYS A 58 -16.69 -9.13 -7.88
C CYS A 58 -17.03 -9.09 -9.38
N THR A 59 -16.43 -9.95 -10.22
CA THR A 59 -16.53 -9.85 -11.68
C THR A 59 -16.84 -11.19 -12.34
N ALA A 60 -17.33 -11.16 -13.57
CA ALA A 60 -17.73 -12.35 -14.33
C ALA A 60 -16.55 -13.18 -14.89
N GLY A 61 -15.30 -12.74 -14.71
CA GLY A 61 -14.14 -13.45 -15.26
C GLY A 61 -12.78 -12.81 -14.94
N PRO A 62 -11.68 -13.49 -15.28
CA PRO A 62 -10.33 -13.04 -14.93
C PRO A 62 -9.89 -11.75 -15.67
N HIS A 63 -10.33 -11.56 -16.91
CA HIS A 63 -10.02 -10.35 -17.68
C HIS A 63 -10.62 -9.08 -17.06
N PRO A 64 -11.95 -9.00 -16.79
CA PRO A 64 -12.51 -7.83 -16.10
C PRO A 64 -11.98 -7.68 -14.67
N ALA A 65 -11.63 -8.77 -13.98
CA ALA A 65 -10.98 -8.69 -12.67
C ALA A 65 -9.63 -7.95 -12.75
N GLY A 66 -8.79 -8.28 -13.74
CA GLY A 66 -7.50 -7.65 -13.94
C GLY A 66 -7.62 -6.15 -14.22
N MET A 67 -8.55 -5.77 -15.10
CA MET A 67 -8.84 -4.36 -15.39
C MET A 67 -9.26 -3.59 -14.13
N LEU A 68 -10.16 -4.17 -13.33
CA LEU A 68 -10.68 -3.55 -12.11
C LEU A 68 -9.57 -3.38 -11.05
N THR A 69 -8.70 -4.38 -10.89
CA THR A 69 -7.54 -4.29 -10.00
C THR A 69 -6.58 -3.20 -10.45
N THR A 70 -6.20 -3.15 -11.73
CA THR A 70 -5.33 -2.09 -12.26
C THR A 70 -5.95 -0.71 -12.06
N GLN A 71 -7.24 -0.53 -12.37
CA GLN A 71 -7.94 0.73 -12.18
C GLN A 71 -7.93 1.18 -10.70
N ALA A 72 -8.12 0.26 -9.76
CA ALA A 72 -8.09 0.55 -8.34
C ALA A 72 -6.70 1.05 -7.89
N PHE A 73 -5.62 0.39 -8.33
CA PHE A 73 -4.26 0.84 -8.05
C PHE A 73 -3.96 2.20 -8.67
N THR A 74 -4.27 2.40 -9.96
CA THR A 74 -4.07 3.70 -10.63
C THR A 74 -4.78 4.84 -9.89
N ARG A 75 -6.01 4.60 -9.43
CA ARG A 75 -6.76 5.58 -8.63
C ARG A 75 -6.09 5.88 -7.30
N LEU A 76 -5.69 4.85 -6.53
CA LEU A 76 -5.08 5.06 -5.22
C LEU A 76 -3.70 5.71 -5.31
N PHE A 77 -2.86 5.33 -6.28
CA PHE A 77 -1.58 6.00 -6.51
C PHE A 77 -1.78 7.47 -6.89
N GLY A 78 -2.74 7.77 -7.77
CA GLY A 78 -3.09 9.15 -8.10
C GLY A 78 -3.56 9.97 -6.89
N GLN A 79 -4.32 9.35 -5.97
CA GLN A 79 -4.72 10.00 -4.71
C GLN A 79 -3.52 10.21 -3.77
N SER A 80 -2.63 9.23 -3.64
CA SER A 80 -1.45 9.34 -2.77
C SER A 80 -0.49 10.44 -3.25
N LEU A 81 -0.30 10.58 -4.56
CA LEU A 81 0.48 11.68 -5.17
C LEU A 81 -0.16 13.05 -4.90
N ARG A 82 -1.49 13.13 -4.92
CA ARG A 82 -2.24 14.35 -4.55
C ARG A 82 -2.34 14.57 -3.04
N ARG A 83 -1.71 13.72 -2.23
CA ARG A 83 -1.76 13.75 -0.75
C ARG A 83 -3.16 13.54 -0.17
N THR A 84 -4.08 12.92 -0.93
CA THR A 84 -5.45 12.58 -0.53
C THR A 84 -5.68 11.07 -0.44
N GLY A 85 -4.62 10.28 -0.65
CA GLY A 85 -4.63 8.82 -0.65
C GLY A 85 -4.43 8.19 0.74
N PRO A 86 -4.47 6.86 0.83
CA PRO A 86 -4.17 6.14 2.06
C PRO A 86 -2.73 6.42 2.51
N THR A 87 -2.55 6.74 3.79
CA THR A 87 -1.24 6.86 4.43
C THR A 87 -0.81 5.56 5.10
N ALA A 88 -1.76 4.71 5.45
CA ALA A 88 -1.59 3.38 6.02
C ALA A 88 -2.80 2.51 5.63
N ALA A 89 -2.70 1.19 5.87
CA ALA A 89 -3.77 0.23 5.59
C ALA A 89 -4.18 0.14 4.10
N TRP A 90 -3.21 -0.11 3.22
CA TRP A 90 -3.44 -0.27 1.78
C TRP A 90 -4.45 -1.36 1.44
N ARG A 91 -4.35 -2.51 2.12
CA ARG A 91 -5.19 -3.67 1.84
C ARG A 91 -6.70 -3.37 1.96
N PRO A 92 -7.25 -2.88 3.10
CA PRO A 92 -8.67 -2.55 3.16
C PRO A 92 -9.08 -1.42 2.20
N ARG A 93 -8.20 -0.44 1.93
CA ARG A 93 -8.48 0.65 0.98
C ARG A 93 -8.60 0.13 -0.47
N LEU A 94 -7.72 -0.78 -0.87
CA LEU A 94 -7.74 -1.43 -2.18
C LEU A 94 -9.02 -2.24 -2.36
N LEU A 95 -9.39 -3.05 -1.38
CA LEU A 95 -10.62 -3.86 -1.44
C LEU A 95 -11.87 -2.98 -1.61
N VAL A 96 -11.99 -1.88 -0.86
CA VAL A 96 -13.10 -0.93 -1.02
C VAL A 96 -13.09 -0.26 -2.39
N THR A 97 -11.91 0.03 -2.94
CA THR A 97 -11.78 0.69 -4.24
C THR A 97 -12.14 -0.26 -5.39
N VAL A 98 -11.80 -1.55 -5.29
CA VAL A 98 -12.17 -2.60 -6.25
C VAL A 98 -13.70 -2.79 -6.30
N ARG A 99 -14.40 -2.70 -5.16
CA ARG A 99 -15.86 -2.90 -5.13
C ARG A 99 -16.68 -1.75 -5.75
N ARG A 100 -16.13 -0.54 -5.83
CA ARG A 100 -16.85 0.69 -6.20
C ARG A 100 -16.83 0.95 -7.70
#